data_AF-A0A482DTP1-F1
#
_entry.id   AF-A0A482DTP1-F1
#
_cell.length_a   1.000
_cell.length_b   1.000
_cell.length_c   1.000
_cell.angle_alpha   90.00
_cell.angle_beta   90.00
_cell.angle_gamma   90.00
#
_symmetry.space_group_name_H-M   'P 1'
#
loop_
_entity.id
_entity.type
_entity.pdbx_description
1 polymer ?
#
loop_
_entity_poly.entity_id
_entity_poly.type
_entity_poly.pdbx_seq_one_letter_code
_entity_poly.pdbx_strand_id
1 'polypeptide(L)'
;MKPWASIGLNNREKFLLIKINNFFCGIGSIYETSTNNLAEWKVFKLANFNLLIEHFNSYPLKGFKGHNFAIWCKTIVLFNTEPLTPEIIIQIKELKNKLNKWE
;
A
#
# COMPACT_ATOMS: atom_id res chain seq x y z
N MET A 1 -9.13 -11.32 -1.95
CA MET A 1 -8.32 -10.34 -1.19
C MET A 1 -7.67 -9.41 -2.19
N LYS A 2 -7.88 -8.09 -2.12
CA LYS A 2 -7.23 -7.13 -3.01
C LYS A 2 -6.26 -6.28 -2.18
N PRO A 3 -5.03 -6.02 -2.67
CA PRO A 3 -4.07 -5.21 -1.95
C PRO A 3 -4.50 -3.75 -1.94
N TRP A 4 -4.06 -3.03 -0.92
CA TRP A 4 -4.19 -1.58 -0.79
C TRP A 4 -2.95 -1.04 -0.07
N ALA A 5 -2.69 0.26 -0.23
CA ALA A 5 -1.70 1.00 0.53
C ALA A 5 -2.37 2.20 1.18
N SER A 6 -2.01 2.53 2.42
CA SER A 6 -2.55 3.72 3.09
C SER A 6 -1.52 4.42 3.98
N ILE A 7 -1.79 5.69 4.22
CA ILE A 7 -1.15 6.51 5.24
C ILE A 7 -2.27 7.11 6.09
N GLY A 8 -2.32 6.72 7.36
CA GLY A 8 -3.25 7.26 8.35
C GLY A 8 -2.56 8.28 9.25
N LEU A 9 -3.22 9.41 9.48
CA LEU A 9 -2.78 10.49 10.38
C LEU A 9 -3.97 10.99 11.21
N ASN A 10 -3.70 11.78 12.25
CA ASN A 10 -4.78 12.44 12.97
C ASN A 10 -5.54 13.41 12.04
N ASN A 11 -6.85 13.61 12.24
CA ASN A 11 -7.64 14.53 11.40
C ASN A 11 -7.07 15.96 11.38
N ARG A 12 -6.42 16.42 12.46
CA ARG A 12 -5.76 17.74 12.49
C ARG A 12 -4.66 17.88 11.43
N GLU A 13 -4.09 16.75 10.99
CA GLU A 13 -3.01 16.66 10.00
C GLU A 13 -3.54 16.30 8.60
N LYS A 14 -4.86 16.30 8.37
CA LYS A 14 -5.48 16.00 7.06
C LYS A 14 -4.86 16.78 5.91
N PHE A 15 -4.46 18.03 6.14
CA PHE A 15 -3.82 18.85 5.11
C PHE A 15 -2.51 18.23 4.59
N LEU A 16 -1.77 17.49 5.43
CA LEU A 16 -0.60 16.73 4.98
C LEU A 16 -1.00 15.56 4.06
N LEU A 17 -2.11 14.89 4.32
CA LEU A 17 -2.64 13.84 3.43
C LEU A 17 -3.06 14.41 2.07
N ILE A 18 -3.62 15.62 2.03
CA ILE A 18 -3.92 16.33 0.77
C ILE A 18 -2.63 16.61 -0.01
N LYS A 19 -1.58 17.08 0.67
CA LYS A 19 -0.25 17.27 0.04
C LYS A 19 0.34 15.97 -0.49
N ILE A 20 0.21 14.87 0.25
CA ILE A 20 0.67 13.54 -0.20
C ILE A 20 -0.12 13.07 -1.43
N ASN A 21 -1.45 13.21 -1.42
CA ASN A 21 -2.29 12.87 -2.56
C ASN A 21 -1.86 13.66 -3.82
N ASN A 22 -1.64 14.98 -3.68
CA ASN A 22 -1.15 15.82 -4.77
C ASN A 22 0.25 15.44 -5.24
N PHE A 23 1.16 15.10 -4.31
CA PHE A 23 2.52 14.63 -4.63
C PHE A 23 2.49 13.38 -5.51
N PHE A 24 1.57 12.45 -5.24
CA PHE A 24 1.36 11.26 -6.06
C PHE A 24 0.33 11.50 -7.19
N CYS A 25 0.33 12.69 -7.80
CA CYS A 25 -0.49 13.03 -8.97
C CYS A 25 -2.00 12.78 -8.78
N GLY A 26 -2.52 12.92 -7.56
CA GLY A 26 -3.93 12.75 -7.24
C GLY A 26 -4.40 11.30 -7.11
N ILE A 27 -3.51 10.31 -7.08
CA ILE A 27 -3.92 8.91 -6.92
C ILE A 27 -4.50 8.64 -5.52
N GLY A 28 -5.46 7.71 -5.47
CA GLY A 28 -6.11 7.31 -4.22
C GLY A 28 -7.15 8.33 -3.74
N SER A 29 -7.69 8.09 -2.55
CA SER A 29 -8.75 8.90 -1.95
C SER A 29 -8.44 9.15 -0.48
N ILE A 30 -8.91 10.29 0.04
CA ILE A 30 -8.80 10.63 1.46
C ILE A 30 -10.14 10.32 2.13
N TYR A 31 -10.08 9.60 3.24
CA TYR A 31 -11.22 9.22 4.06
C TYR A 31 -11.04 9.79 5.45
N GLU A 32 -12.15 10.17 6.09
CA GLU A 32 -12.15 10.66 7.46
C GLU A 32 -13.10 9.83 8.30
N THR A 33 -12.70 9.59 9.55
CA THR A 33 -13.57 8.96 10.55
C THR A 33 -13.68 9.90 11.74
N SER A 34 -14.92 10.26 12.09
CA SER A 34 -15.19 11.12 13.24
C SER A 34 -14.98 10.39 14.57
N THR A 35 -15.15 9.07 14.59
CA THR A 35 -15.07 8.24 15.79
C THR A 35 -13.66 8.08 16.36
N ASN A 36 -12.63 8.08 15.50
CA ASN A 36 -11.24 7.82 15.90
C ASN A 36 -10.29 9.00 15.66
N ASN A 37 -10.83 10.16 15.28
CA ASN A 37 -10.04 11.34 14.93
C ASN A 37 -8.94 11.04 13.88
N LEU A 38 -9.25 10.17 12.93
CA LEU A 38 -8.33 9.59 11.94
C LEU A 38 -8.74 10.01 10.53
N ALA A 39 -7.77 10.57 9.80
CA ALA A 39 -7.83 10.77 8.37
C ALA A 39 -6.87 9.78 7.69
N GLU A 40 -7.27 9.20 6.57
CA GLU A 40 -6.49 8.18 5.86
C GLU A 40 -6.44 8.48 4.36
N TRP A 41 -5.26 8.64 3.79
CA TRP A 41 -5.06 8.58 2.35
C TRP A 41 -4.86 7.13 1.94
N LYS A 42 -5.64 6.64 0.97
CA LYS A 42 -5.67 5.23 0.59
C LYS A 42 -5.69 5.02 -0.92
N VAL A 43 -4.85 4.11 -1.39
CA VAL A 43 -4.71 3.71 -2.78
C VAL A 43 -5.18 2.26 -2.95
N PHE A 44 -6.15 2.05 -3.83
CA PHE A 44 -6.78 0.74 -4.07
C PHE A 44 -6.62 0.22 -5.50
N LYS A 45 -6.39 1.11 -6.47
CA LYS A 45 -6.30 0.74 -7.88
C LYS A 45 -4.94 0.11 -8.14
N LEU A 46 -4.92 -1.12 -8.66
CA LEU A 46 -3.69 -1.84 -9.02
C LEU A 46 -2.79 -1.02 -9.95
N ALA A 47 -3.38 -0.37 -10.95
CA ALA A 47 -2.68 0.50 -11.90
C ALA A 47 -1.91 1.66 -11.24
N ASN A 48 -2.31 2.09 -10.04
CA ASN A 48 -1.66 3.20 -9.34
C ASN A 48 -0.47 2.75 -8.48
N PHE A 49 -0.28 1.44 -8.27
CA PHE A 49 0.78 0.96 -7.39
C PHE A 49 2.18 1.12 -7.97
N ASN A 50 2.33 1.19 -9.29
CA ASN A 50 3.64 1.43 -9.90
C ASN A 50 4.27 2.74 -9.42
N LEU A 51 3.49 3.82 -9.29
CA LEU A 51 3.96 5.11 -8.75
C LEU A 51 4.47 4.99 -7.30
N LEU A 52 3.78 4.21 -6.47
CA LEU A 52 4.23 3.95 -5.10
C LEU A 52 5.52 3.12 -5.10
N ILE A 53 5.58 2.10 -5.97
CA ILE A 53 6.72 1.19 -6.08
C ILE A 53 7.97 1.96 -6.50
N GLU A 54 7.88 2.77 -7.55
CA GLU A 54 8.98 3.61 -8.04
C GLU A 54 9.48 4.59 -6.99
N HIS A 55 8.57 5.26 -6.27
CA HIS A 55 8.93 6.19 -5.21
C HIS A 55 9.70 5.50 -4.08
N PHE A 56 9.16 4.41 -3.52
CA PHE A 56 9.79 3.73 -2.39
C PHE A 56 10.98 2.84 -2.78
N ASN A 57 11.19 2.56 -4.07
CA ASN A 57 12.47 2.04 -4.56
C ASN A 57 13.55 3.14 -4.59
N SER A 58 13.18 4.37 -4.98
CA SER A 58 14.08 5.52 -5.01
C SER A 58 14.37 6.08 -3.62
N TYR A 59 13.40 6.00 -2.72
CA TYR A 59 13.45 6.45 -1.34
C TYR A 59 13.09 5.29 -0.39
N PRO A 60 14.03 4.36 -0.13
CA PRO A 60 13.74 3.13 0.60
C PRO A 60 13.19 3.34 2.00
N LEU A 61 12.13 2.60 2.32
CA LEU A 61 11.63 2.48 3.69
C LEU A 61 12.66 1.76 4.55
N LYS A 62 12.94 2.32 5.73
CA LYS A 62 13.95 1.77 6.65
C LYS A 62 13.37 0.67 7.54
N GLY A 63 14.26 -0.22 8.00
CA GLY A 63 13.93 -1.32 8.92
C GLY A 63 12.93 -2.33 8.34
N PHE A 64 12.17 -2.97 9.23
CA PHE A 64 11.20 -4.01 8.85
C PHE A 64 10.08 -3.52 7.92
N LYS A 65 9.80 -2.21 7.90
CA LYS A 65 8.84 -1.64 6.94
C LYS A 65 9.31 -1.83 5.50
N GLY A 66 10.62 -1.71 5.25
CA GLY A 66 11.22 -1.99 3.93
C GLY A 66 11.09 -3.45 3.53
N HIS A 67 11.33 -4.38 4.46
CA HIS A 67 11.11 -5.82 4.21
C HIS A 67 9.66 -6.12 3.84
N ASN A 68 8.70 -5.59 4.62
CA ASN A 68 7.27 -5.73 4.34
C ASN A 68 6.87 -5.14 2.99
N PHE A 69 7.45 -3.98 2.65
CA PHE A 69 7.23 -3.36 1.36
C PHE A 69 7.76 -4.22 0.21
N ALA A 70 8.92 -4.86 0.35
CA ALA A 70 9.44 -5.79 -0.65
C ALA A 70 8.51 -7.01 -0.86
N ILE A 71 7.97 -7.59 0.22
CA ILE A 71 6.96 -8.66 0.14
C ILE A 71 5.70 -8.14 -0.57
N TRP A 72 5.25 -6.94 -0.21
CA TRP A 72 4.08 -6.32 -0.84
C TRP A 72 4.30 -6.09 -2.34
N CYS A 73 5.46 -5.60 -2.77
CA CYS A 73 5.81 -5.45 -4.19
C CYS A 73 5.72 -6.77 -4.95
N LYS A 74 6.29 -7.85 -4.41
CA LYS A 74 6.16 -9.20 -4.99
C LYS A 74 4.70 -9.63 -5.11
N THR A 75 3.90 -9.30 -4.11
CA THR A 75 2.46 -9.59 -4.11
C THR A 75 1.74 -8.82 -5.22
N ILE A 76 2.06 -7.53 -5.43
CA ILE A 76 1.49 -6.73 -6.53
C ILE A 76 1.82 -7.32 -7.90
N VAL A 77 3.05 -7.80 -8.10
CA VAL A 77 3.44 -8.48 -9.35
C VAL A 77 2.54 -9.68 -9.63
N LEU A 78 2.26 -10.52 -8.62
CA LEU A 78 1.34 -11.65 -8.75
C LEU A 78 -0.12 -11.22 -8.97
N PHE A 79 -0.55 -10.06 -8.47
CA PHE A 79 -1.90 -9.55 -8.77
C PHE A 79 -2.04 -9.03 -10.20
N ASN A 80 -0.93 -8.66 -10.85
CA ASN A 80 -0.91 -8.20 -12.24
C ASN A 80 -0.81 -9.35 -13.27
N THR A 81 -0.68 -10.60 -12.83
CA THR A 81 -0.73 -11.76 -13.74
C THR A 81 -2.17 -12.12 -14.06
N GLU A 82 -2.51 -12.22 -15.35
CA GLU A 82 -3.83 -12.68 -15.81
C GLU A 82 -3.71 -13.99 -16.60
N PRO A 83 -4.50 -15.04 -16.29
CA PRO A 83 -5.48 -15.13 -15.21
C PRO A 83 -4.82 -15.40 -13.83
N LEU A 84 -5.52 -15.04 -12.75
CA LEU A 84 -5.14 -15.43 -11.39
C LEU A 84 -5.46 -16.91 -11.14
N THR A 85 -4.50 -17.79 -11.42
CA THR A 85 -4.65 -19.25 -11.23
C THR A 85 -4.64 -19.63 -9.74
N PRO A 86 -5.13 -20.84 -9.37
CA PRO A 86 -5.04 -21.35 -8.00
C PRO A 86 -3.61 -21.33 -7.43
N GLU A 87 -2.61 -21.64 -8.24
CA GLU A 87 -1.19 -21.64 -7.86
C GLU A 87 -0.71 -20.23 -7.50
N ILE A 88 -1.09 -19.22 -8.29
CA ILE A 88 -0.78 -17.81 -8.03
C ILE A 88 -1.47 -17.34 -6.75
N ILE A 89 -2.71 -17.77 -6.52
CA ILE A 89 -3.45 -17.45 -5.29
C ILE A 89 -2.78 -18.08 -4.06
N ILE A 90 -2.23 -19.30 -4.17
CA ILE A 90 -1.44 -19.93 -3.11
C ILE A 90 -0.20 -19.09 -2.80
N GLN A 91 0.55 -18.68 -3.81
CA GLN A 91 1.74 -17.83 -3.64
C GLN A 91 1.39 -16.48 -2.97
N ILE A 92 0.28 -15.85 -3.35
CA ILE A 92 -0.19 -14.60 -2.72
C ILE A 92 -0.49 -14.82 -1.23
N LYS A 93 -1.11 -15.96 -0.87
CA LYS A 93 -1.39 -16.29 0.54
C LYS A 93 -0.11 -16.51 1.34
N GLU A 94 0.86 -17.22 0.77
CA GLU A 94 2.17 -17.45 1.40
C GLU A 94 2.93 -16.14 1.64
N LEU A 95 2.94 -15.23 0.66
CA LEU A 95 3.54 -13.91 0.83
C LEU A 95 2.83 -13.10 1.91
N LYS A 96 1.50 -13.13 1.96
CA LYS A 96 0.75 -12.46 3.01
C LYS A 96 1.11 -12.98 4.41
N ASN A 97 1.30 -14.29 4.56
CA ASN A 97 1.65 -14.88 5.86
C ASN A 97 3.01 -14.41 6.39
N LYS A 98 3.88 -13.90 5.51
CA LYS A 98 5.18 -13.33 5.85
C LYS A 98 5.12 -11.83 6.22
N LEU A 99 4.00 -11.15 5.95
CA LEU A 99 3.84 -9.73 6.30
C LEU A 99 3.72 -9.54 7.82
N ASN A 100 4.36 -8.49 8.31
CA ASN A 100 4.42 -8.06 9.72
C ASN A 100 4.81 -9.20 10.67
N LYS A 101 5.67 -10.10 10.18
CA LYS A 101 6.38 -11.08 11.00
C LYS A 101 7.69 -10.46 11.46
N TRP A 102 7.98 -10.62 12.73
CA TRP A 102 9.12 -10.03 13.45
C TRP A 102 10.07 -11.12 13.98
N GLU A 103 9.95 -12.33 13.41
CA GLU A 103 10.75 -13.51 13.73
C GLU A 103 12.13 -13.44 13.08
#